data_AF-D8J149-F1
#
_entry.id   AF-D8J149-F1
#
_cell.length_a   1.000
_cell.length_b   1.000
_cell.length_c   1.000
_cell.angle_alpha   90.00
_cell.angle_beta   90.00
_cell.angle_gamma   90.00
#
_symmetry.space_group_name_H-M   'P 1'
#
loop_
_entity.id
_entity.type
_entity.pdbx_description
1 polymer ?
#
loop_
_entity_poly.entity_id
_entity_poly.type
_entity_poly.pdbx_seq_one_letter_code
_entity_poly.pdbx_strand_id
1 'polypeptide(L)'
;MSTAVAQFEHLMRQMMWLDSLSTGLDLPVDERSLIALGCFDVAIEHQAAIALLCSSELYGSAFALLKVLVESLIRGIWLRRCATDQQIRKFKTGDIDRSFKQLVADIEPKLGRSEVLSSLKTHA
;
A
#
# COMPACT_ATOMS: atom_id res chain seq x y z
N MET A 1 -7.90 22.31 -18.76
CA MET A 1 -8.21 21.08 -17.99
C MET A 1 -7.57 21.24 -16.61
N SER A 2 -8.34 21.09 -15.53
CA SER A 2 -7.81 21.27 -14.16
C SER A 2 -6.76 20.19 -13.85
N THR A 3 -5.70 20.54 -13.12
CA THR A 3 -4.66 19.62 -12.66
C THR A 3 -5.23 18.42 -11.89
N ALA A 4 -6.33 18.62 -11.15
CA ALA A 4 -7.02 17.55 -10.43
C ALA A 4 -7.62 16.48 -11.38
N VAL A 5 -8.18 16.90 -12.52
CA VAL A 5 -8.75 15.98 -13.52
C VAL A 5 -7.63 15.15 -14.18
N ALA A 6 -6.49 15.78 -14.48
CA ALA A 6 -5.33 15.07 -15.04
C ALA A 6 -4.74 14.04 -14.06
N GLN A 7 -4.69 14.37 -12.77
CA GLN A 7 -4.25 13.44 -11.71
C GLN A 7 -5.22 12.28 -11.54
N PHE A 8 -6.53 12.54 -11.55
CA PHE A 8 -7.57 11.51 -11.51
C PHE A 8 -7.42 10.52 -12.68
N GLU A 9 -7.31 11.02 -13.91
CA GLU A 9 -7.11 10.16 -15.08
C GLU A 9 -5.80 9.36 -15.04
N HIS A 10 -4.75 9.92 -14.43
CA HIS A 10 -3.49 9.19 -14.25
C HIS A 10 -3.65 8.01 -13.28
N LEU A 11 -4.31 8.22 -12.14
CA LEU A 11 -4.57 7.19 -11.14
C LEU A 11 -5.47 6.08 -11.70
N MET A 12 -6.52 6.44 -12.46
CA MET A 12 -7.39 5.46 -13.10
C MET A 12 -6.65 4.61 -14.14
N ARG A 13 -5.73 5.21 -14.91
CA ARG A 13 -4.90 4.45 -15.85
C ARG A 13 -3.99 3.44 -15.15
N GLN A 14 -3.41 3.80 -14.01
CA GLN A 14 -2.60 2.88 -13.22
C GLN A 14 -3.44 1.71 -12.67
N MET A 15 -4.66 1.99 -12.21
CA MET A 15 -5.57 0.97 -11.72
C MET A 15 -5.96 -0.02 -12.83
N MET A 16 -6.37 0.49 -14.00
CA MET A 16 -6.68 -0.35 -15.16
C MET A 16 -5.49 -1.20 -15.60
N TRP A 17 -4.28 -0.64 -15.55
CA TRP A 17 -3.06 -1.37 -15.87
C TRP A 17 -2.76 -2.48 -14.85
N LEU A 18 -2.90 -2.20 -13.55
CA LEU A 18 -2.78 -3.19 -12.48
C LEU A 18 -3.79 -4.33 -12.64
N ASP A 19 -5.04 -4.00 -12.96
CA ASP A 19 -6.11 -4.97 -13.18
C ASP A 19 -5.79 -5.88 -14.38
N SER A 20 -5.31 -5.28 -15.47
CA SER A 20 -4.86 -6.03 -16.66
C SER A 20 -3.66 -6.94 -16.40
N LEU A 21 -2.75 -6.55 -15.50
CA LEU A 21 -1.61 -7.36 -15.08
C LEU A 21 -2.00 -8.50 -14.15
N SER A 22 -2.99 -8.25 -13.29
CA SER A 22 -3.48 -9.24 -12.34
C SER A 22 -4.25 -10.36 -13.03
N THR A 23 -4.88 -10.06 -14.17
CA THR A 23 -5.64 -11.01 -14.98
C THR A 23 -4.69 -12.05 -15.61
N GLY A 24 -4.59 -13.22 -14.98
CA GLY A 24 -3.77 -14.34 -15.46
C GLY A 24 -2.44 -14.55 -14.72
N LEU A 25 -2.20 -13.82 -13.63
CA LEU A 25 -1.09 -14.14 -12.73
C LEU A 25 -1.45 -15.34 -11.85
N ASP A 26 -0.62 -16.38 -11.91
CA ASP A 26 -0.61 -17.42 -10.88
C ASP A 26 0.00 -16.82 -9.61
N LEU A 27 -0.85 -16.20 -8.81
CA LEU A 27 -0.46 -15.65 -7.54
C LEU A 27 -0.16 -16.79 -6.55
N PRO A 28 0.97 -16.72 -5.84
CA PRO A 28 1.29 -17.74 -4.85
C PRO A 28 0.19 -17.80 -3.79
N VAL A 29 -0.37 -19.00 -3.61
CA VAL A 29 -1.49 -19.26 -2.70
C VAL A 29 -1.02 -19.59 -1.27
N ASP A 30 0.27 -19.39 -0.98
CA ASP A 30 0.77 -19.55 0.38
C ASP A 30 0.25 -18.43 1.29
N GLU A 31 0.11 -18.76 2.57
CA GLU A 31 -0.51 -17.88 3.57
C GLU A 31 0.12 -16.47 3.60
N ARG A 32 1.46 -16.40 3.53
CA ARG A 32 2.18 -15.11 3.56
C ARG A 32 1.81 -14.26 2.36
N SER A 33 1.79 -14.87 1.18
CA SER A 33 1.43 -14.19 -0.07
C SER A 33 0.00 -13.68 -0.04
N LEU A 34 -0.96 -14.48 0.41
CA LEU A 34 -2.37 -14.10 0.46
C LEU A 34 -2.62 -12.92 1.41
N ILE A 35 -2.00 -12.94 2.60
CA ILE A 35 -2.18 -11.84 3.57
C ILE A 35 -1.50 -10.55 3.07
N ALA A 36 -0.32 -10.67 2.46
CA ALA A 36 0.34 -9.52 1.84
C ALA A 36 -0.48 -8.95 0.68
N LEU A 37 -1.08 -9.81 -0.16
CA LEU A 37 -1.96 -9.42 -1.26
C LEU A 37 -3.18 -8.66 -0.76
N GLY A 38 -3.84 -9.12 0.32
CA GLY A 38 -4.95 -8.38 0.91
C GLY A 38 -4.56 -6.96 1.37
N CYS A 39 -3.33 -6.77 1.85
CA CYS A 39 -2.84 -5.42 2.17
C CYS A 39 -2.62 -4.55 0.92
N PHE A 40 -2.16 -5.14 -0.19
CA PHE A 40 -1.98 -4.41 -1.45
C PHE A 40 -3.30 -4.07 -2.11
N ASP A 41 -4.27 -4.98 -2.06
CA ASP A 41 -5.63 -4.77 -2.55
C ASP A 41 -6.28 -3.55 -1.88
N VAL A 42 -6.25 -3.51 -0.54
CA VAL A 42 -6.70 -2.34 0.23
C VAL A 42 -5.98 -1.06 -0.19
N ALA A 43 -4.66 -1.10 -0.41
CA ALA A 43 -3.92 0.08 -0.84
C ALA A 43 -4.35 0.58 -2.23
N ILE A 44 -4.62 -0.34 -3.17
CA ILE A 44 -5.10 -0.04 -4.52
C ILE A 44 -6.52 0.54 -4.47
N GLU A 45 -7.43 -0.06 -3.69
CA GLU A 45 -8.78 0.47 -3.49
C GLU A 45 -8.77 1.88 -2.89
N HIS A 46 -7.93 2.12 -1.89
CA HIS A 46 -7.78 3.44 -1.28
C HIS A 46 -7.20 4.46 -2.27
N GLN A 47 -6.30 4.05 -3.16
CA GLN A 47 -5.79 4.93 -4.22
C GLN A 47 -6.90 5.39 -5.15
N ALA A 48 -7.80 4.48 -5.55
CA ALA A 48 -8.95 4.80 -6.38
C ALA A 48 -9.93 5.74 -5.65
N ALA A 49 -10.20 5.48 -4.37
CA ALA A 49 -11.05 6.33 -3.54
C ALA A 49 -10.47 7.75 -3.37
N ILE A 50 -9.16 7.88 -3.15
CA ILE A 50 -8.46 9.18 -3.10
C ILE A 50 -8.66 9.94 -4.41
N ALA A 51 -8.52 9.27 -5.55
CA ALA A 51 -8.73 9.88 -6.85
C ALA A 51 -10.15 10.47 -6.98
N LEU A 52 -11.18 9.67 -6.62
CA LEU A 52 -12.59 10.08 -6.67
C LEU A 52 -12.92 11.23 -5.70
N LEU A 53 -12.33 11.22 -4.51
CA LEU A 53 -12.52 12.30 -3.53
C LEU A 53 -11.87 13.60 -4.00
N CYS A 54 -10.68 13.52 -4.61
CA CYS A 54 -10.02 14.68 -5.22
C CYS A 54 -10.82 15.26 -6.39
N SER A 55 -11.42 14.42 -7.25
CA SER A 55 -12.27 14.91 -8.34
C SER A 55 -13.58 15.54 -7.86
N SER A 56 -13.99 15.22 -6.63
CA SER A 56 -15.14 15.81 -5.94
C SER A 56 -14.77 16.96 -5.00
N GLU A 57 -13.50 17.43 -5.04
CA GLU A 57 -12.96 18.49 -4.19
C GLU A 57 -13.03 18.21 -2.67
N LEU A 58 -13.15 16.94 -2.28
CA LEU A 58 -13.20 16.47 -0.88
C LEU A 58 -11.79 16.17 -0.34
N TYR A 59 -10.92 17.18 -0.35
CA TYR A 59 -9.48 17.01 -0.08
C TYR A 59 -9.16 16.52 1.34
N GLY A 60 -9.93 16.95 2.36
CA GLY A 60 -9.73 16.50 3.74
C GLY A 60 -9.93 14.99 3.90
N SER A 61 -10.98 14.45 3.27
CA SER A 61 -11.25 13.01 3.24
C SER A 61 -10.19 12.27 2.43
N ALA A 62 -9.78 12.81 1.28
CA ALA A 62 -8.71 12.23 0.47
C ALA A 62 -7.38 12.14 1.26
N PHE A 63 -7.03 13.19 1.99
CA PHE A 63 -5.82 13.23 2.81
C PHE A 63 -5.88 12.22 3.97
N ALA A 64 -7.04 12.07 4.61
CA ALA A 64 -7.23 11.07 5.66
C ALA A 64 -6.97 9.63 5.15
N LEU A 65 -7.40 9.31 3.92
CA LEU A 65 -7.17 7.99 3.31
C LEU A 65 -5.70 7.74 2.94
N LEU A 66 -4.91 8.78 2.67
CA LEU A 66 -3.50 8.63 2.30
C LEU A 66 -2.70 7.89 3.38
N LYS A 67 -2.98 8.16 4.66
CA LYS A 67 -2.36 7.46 5.79
C LYS A 67 -2.66 5.96 5.77
N VAL A 68 -3.93 5.60 5.55
CA VAL A 68 -4.38 4.20 5.55
C VAL A 68 -3.81 3.44 4.35
N LEU A 69 -3.72 4.09 3.18
CA LEU A 69 -3.06 3.55 1.99
C LEU A 69 -1.60 3.22 2.28
N VAL A 70 -0.84 4.18 2.82
CA VAL A 70 0.59 3.99 3.10
C VAL A 70 0.81 2.90 4.16
N GLU A 71 -0.01 2.87 5.22
CA GLU A 71 0.07 1.81 6.23
C GLU A 71 -0.19 0.42 5.65
N SER A 72 -1.19 0.29 4.78
CA SER A 72 -1.53 -0.97 4.11
C SER A 72 -0.40 -1.42 3.18
N LEU A 73 0.14 -0.51 2.36
CA LEU A 73 1.28 -0.78 1.50
C LEU A 73 2.50 -1.27 2.28
N ILE A 74 2.88 -0.55 3.34
CA ILE A 74 4.04 -0.90 4.17
C ILE A 74 3.86 -2.26 4.86
N ARG A 75 2.65 -2.55 5.37
CA ARG A 75 2.33 -3.87 5.94
C ARG A 75 2.46 -4.98 4.91
N GLY A 76 1.91 -4.79 3.71
CA GLY A 76 2.00 -5.78 2.62
C GLY A 76 3.45 -6.09 2.24
N ILE A 77 4.30 -5.06 2.08
CA ILE A 77 5.73 -5.25 1.77
C ILE A 77 6.44 -6.00 2.89
N TRP A 78 6.20 -5.61 4.14
CA TRP A 78 6.84 -6.22 5.30
C TRP A 78 6.43 -7.69 5.48
N LEU A 79 5.14 -8.00 5.37
CA LEU A 79 4.62 -9.37 5.44
C LEU A 79 5.28 -10.25 4.38
N ARG A 80 5.40 -9.74 3.15
CA ARG A 80 5.99 -10.48 2.04
C ARG A 80 7.50 -10.69 2.20
N ARG A 81 8.25 -9.69 2.67
CA ARG A 81 9.73 -9.67 2.58
C ARG A 81 10.48 -9.83 3.90
N CYS A 82 9.84 -9.55 5.03
CA CYS A 82 10.52 -9.38 6.32
C CYS A 82 9.92 -10.23 7.44
N ALA A 83 8.60 -10.39 7.49
CA ALA A 83 7.92 -11.05 8.59
C ALA A 83 8.40 -12.49 8.80
N THR A 84 8.44 -12.93 10.06
CA THR A 84 8.54 -14.36 10.39
C THR A 84 7.16 -15.02 10.35
N ASP A 85 7.10 -16.34 10.26
CA ASP A 85 5.81 -17.05 10.26
C ASP A 85 5.03 -16.87 11.57
N GLN A 86 5.74 -16.68 12.68
CA GLN A 86 5.11 -16.32 13.95
C GLN A 86 4.43 -14.95 13.88
N GLN A 87 5.08 -13.96 13.27
CA GLN A 87 4.51 -12.63 13.11
C GLN A 87 3.34 -12.61 12.14
N ILE A 88 3.37 -13.44 11.09
CA ILE A 88 2.22 -13.61 10.19
C ILE A 88 1.01 -14.15 10.97
N ARG A 89 1.20 -15.15 11.82
CA ARG A 89 0.12 -15.69 12.66
C ARG A 89 -0.47 -14.62 13.60
N LYS A 90 0.37 -13.80 14.23
CA LYS A 90 -0.10 -12.69 15.09
C LYS A 90 -0.85 -11.61 14.30
N PHE A 91 -0.36 -11.27 13.10
CA PHE A 91 -1.02 -10.29 12.24
C PHE A 91 -2.47 -10.69 11.92
N LYS A 92 -2.74 -11.98 11.68
CA LYS A 92 -4.10 -12.49 11.42
C LYS A 92 -5.06 -12.30 12.60
N THR A 93 -4.54 -12.23 13.82
CA THR A 93 -5.36 -12.00 15.02
C THR A 93 -5.44 -10.51 15.39
N GLY A 94 -4.93 -9.62 14.54
CA GLY A 94 -4.86 -8.18 14.81
C GLY A 94 -3.76 -7.78 15.78
N ASP A 95 -2.90 -8.72 16.21
CA ASP A 95 -1.77 -8.44 17.10
C ASP A 95 -0.55 -8.09 16.25
N ILE A 96 -0.29 -6.80 16.08
CA ILE A 96 0.89 -6.32 15.35
C ILE A 96 1.92 -5.87 16.37
N ASP A 97 2.96 -6.69 16.56
CA ASP A 97 4.05 -6.41 17.52
C ASP A 97 5.10 -5.41 17.00
N ARG A 98 4.75 -4.64 15.96
CA ARG A 98 5.62 -3.69 15.26
C ARG A 98 4.89 -2.38 15.00
N SER A 99 5.53 -1.28 15.38
CA SER A 99 5.14 0.06 14.95
C SER A 99 5.46 0.29 13.47
N PHE A 100 4.78 1.25 12.84
CA PHE A 100 5.05 1.66 11.45
C PHE A 100 6.54 1.97 11.20
N LYS A 101 7.20 2.66 12.16
CA LYS A 101 8.63 2.98 12.07
C LYS A 101 9.50 1.72 12.03
N GLN A 102 9.15 0.69 12.82
CA GLN A 102 9.87 -0.58 12.82
C GLN A 102 9.64 -1.35 11.52
N LEU A 103 8.42 -1.34 10.97
CA LEU A 103 8.15 -1.95 9.66
C LEU A 103 9.03 -1.33 8.57
N VAL A 104 9.10 0.01 8.51
CA VAL A 104 9.96 0.72 7.55
C VAL A 104 11.43 0.33 7.72
N ALA A 105 11.94 0.31 8.96
CA ALA A 105 13.32 -0.07 9.25
C ALA A 105 13.64 -1.52 8.85
N ASP A 106 12.68 -2.43 8.99
CA ASP A 106 12.82 -3.83 8.57
C ASP A 106 12.81 -3.97 7.03
N ILE A 107 12.08 -3.11 6.31
CA ILE A 107 11.94 -3.16 4.84
C ILE A 107 13.13 -2.56 4.12
N GLU A 108 13.60 -1.38 4.53
CA GLU A 108 14.60 -0.60 3.78
C GLU A 108 15.86 -1.41 3.39
N PRO A 109 16.46 -2.23 4.29
CA PRO A 109 17.60 -3.07 3.92
C PRO A 109 17.29 -4.10 2.82
N LYS A 110 16.03 -4.46 2.61
CA LYS A 110 15.57 -5.45 1.60
C LYS A 110 15.24 -4.83 0.24
N LEU A 111 15.20 -3.50 0.12
CA LEU A 111 14.83 -2.80 -1.13
C LEU A 111 16.02 -2.54 -2.06
N GLY A 112 17.26 -2.83 -1.65
CA GLY A 112 18.47 -2.60 -2.45
C GLY A 112 18.81 -1.12 -2.68
N ARG A 113 17.94 -0.19 -2.23
CA ARG A 113 18.16 1.25 -2.15
C ARG A 113 17.79 1.72 -0.74
N SER A 114 18.75 2.31 -0.05
CA SER A 114 18.55 2.87 1.28
C SER A 114 17.66 4.12 1.21
N GLU A 115 16.87 4.35 2.26
CA GLU A 115 16.16 5.61 2.55
C GLU A 115 14.94 5.99 1.68
N VAL A 116 14.50 5.13 0.76
CA VAL A 116 13.32 5.43 -0.08
C VAL A 116 12.07 5.64 0.77
N LEU A 117 11.85 4.81 1.79
CA LEU A 117 10.63 4.86 2.59
C LEU A 117 10.71 5.88 3.73
N SER A 118 11.88 6.05 4.33
CA SER A 118 12.12 7.08 5.34
C SER A 118 12.05 8.49 4.76
N SER A 119 12.37 8.69 3.47
CA SER A 119 12.20 9.98 2.77
C SER A 119 10.74 10.44 2.66
N LEU A 120 9.76 9.54 2.74
CA LEU A 120 8.33 9.88 2.71
C LEU A 120 7.91 10.74 3.92
N LYS A 121 8.69 10.74 5.00
CA LYS A 121 8.46 11.60 6.19
C LYS A 121 8.74 13.08 5.92
N THR A 122 9.44 13.41 4.84
CA THR A 122 9.86 14.78 4.52
C THR A 122 8.76 15.57 3.80
N HIS A 123 7.69 14.91 3.36
CA HIS A 123 6.64 15.49 2.51
C HIS A 123 5.21 15.20 2.99
N ALA A 124 5.04 14.70 4.22
CA ALA A 124 3.76 14.49 4.91
C ALA A 124 3.62 15.50 6.05
#